data_AF-A0A518ENK2-F1
#
_entry.id   AF-A0A518ENK2-F1
#
_cell.length_a   1.000
_cell.length_b   1.000
_cell.length_c   1.000
_cell.angle_alpha   90.00
_cell.angle_beta   90.00
_cell.angle_gamma   90.00
#
_symmetry.space_group_name_H-M   'P 1'
#
loop_
_entity.id
_entity.type
_entity.pdbx_description
1 polymer ?
#
loop_
_entity_poly.entity_id
_entity_poly.type
_entity_poly.pdbx_seq_one_letter_code
_entity_poly.pdbx_strand_id
1 'polypeptide(L)'
;MTIKLTRRGAAVAFALLTSTASFAQNDECAQAIALSAGSLALDTTTATVSATPWPCAGSGGPDIWYSYLATSNSTITVSTCGSTFDTALEVFDGTCAVLNSIACNDDSCGLQSSIQFGAASGSTYLIRVGGYNGANGFGTISLDDGRPQLNPANGHYYARVASAGISWDQSRADAAAMTHMGLTGHLATLTSQQENDFVFALGGVNNLWIGGFQNTASASYAEPAGGWEWITGEPFVYANWLPGEPNNSGAFGAEDYLELLQSAGFGDTWNDAAQMEHPAGFLVEFDSDSLGTNYCMANVNSTGAIGRMSASGSLTASNNDVTLTASEIPRLSFGFFITSTVEGFVMNPGGSSGNLCLLGAIGRYVGPGQIQNSGVAGEINLPINLAQTPTPTGFVSVLAGDTRSFQLWHRDSSGGTPTSNFTDGLRLTFN
;
A
#
# COMPACT_ATOMS: atom_id res chain seq x y z
N MET A 1 66.14 26.01 37.09
CA MET A 1 66.20 24.97 36.04
C MET A 1 64.85 24.99 35.32
N THR A 2 64.81 25.65 34.16
CA THR A 2 63.57 25.99 33.45
C THR A 2 63.16 24.84 32.54
N ILE A 3 62.02 24.22 32.81
CA ILE A 3 61.48 23.12 31.99
C ILE A 3 60.76 23.72 30.78
N LYS A 4 61.38 23.61 29.60
CA LYS A 4 60.75 23.88 28.30
C LYS A 4 59.82 22.72 27.92
N LEU A 5 58.52 22.98 27.83
CA LEU A 5 57.56 22.08 27.18
C LEU A 5 57.66 22.24 25.66
N THR A 6 58.19 21.25 24.96
CA THR A 6 58.14 21.13 23.50
C THR A 6 56.83 20.44 23.10
N ARG A 7 55.92 21.20 22.47
CA ARG A 7 54.73 20.66 21.81
C ARG A 7 55.18 19.86 20.58
N ARG A 8 54.94 18.55 20.56
CA ARG A 8 54.97 17.74 19.32
C ARG A 8 53.64 17.93 18.61
N GLY A 9 53.64 18.62 17.47
CA GLY A 9 52.49 18.67 16.58
C GLY A 9 52.30 17.31 15.91
N ALA A 10 51.18 16.65 16.18
CA ALA A 10 50.73 15.54 15.37
C ALA A 10 50.17 16.12 14.06
N ALA A 11 50.77 15.77 12.93
CA ALA A 11 50.19 16.04 11.62
C ALA A 11 48.93 15.17 11.49
N VAL A 12 47.76 15.79 11.52
CA VAL A 12 46.50 15.13 11.18
C VAL A 12 46.46 15.04 9.66
N ALA A 13 46.64 13.83 9.14
CA ALA A 13 46.36 13.54 7.73
C ALA A 13 44.86 13.68 7.52
N PHE A 14 44.44 14.74 6.83
CA PHE A 14 43.08 14.89 6.33
C PHE A 14 42.94 13.92 5.16
N ALA A 15 42.43 12.71 5.43
CA ALA A 15 41.90 11.88 4.36
C ALA A 15 40.68 12.61 3.80
N LEU A 16 40.78 13.15 2.59
CA LEU A 16 39.60 13.48 1.80
C LEU A 16 38.90 12.15 1.54
N LEU A 17 37.94 11.81 2.38
CA LEU A 17 36.88 10.89 2.00
C LEU A 17 36.14 11.59 0.87
N THR A 18 36.48 11.26 -0.37
CA THR A 18 35.55 11.46 -1.48
C THR A 18 34.31 10.70 -1.08
N SER A 19 33.28 11.44 -0.67
CA SER A 19 31.91 10.97 -0.64
C SER A 19 31.64 10.37 -2.02
N THR A 20 31.73 9.05 -2.14
CA THR A 20 31.01 8.36 -3.20
C THR A 20 29.57 8.75 -2.98
N ALA A 21 29.01 9.53 -3.92
CA ALA A 21 27.57 9.74 -3.96
C ALA A 21 26.93 8.37 -3.75
N SER A 22 26.11 8.23 -2.71
CA SER A 22 25.19 7.11 -2.67
C SER A 22 24.32 7.29 -3.91
N PHE A 23 24.55 6.49 -4.95
CA PHE A 23 23.62 6.42 -6.07
C PHE A 23 22.22 6.18 -5.49
N ALA A 24 21.22 6.83 -6.08
CA ALA A 24 19.83 6.50 -5.80
C ALA A 24 19.67 4.98 -5.93
N GLN A 25 19.05 4.35 -4.93
CA GLN A 25 18.82 2.92 -4.95
C GLN A 25 17.88 2.60 -6.11
N ASN A 26 18.39 2.07 -7.23
CA ASN A 26 17.71 1.76 -8.52
C ASN A 26 18.00 2.69 -9.72
N ASP A 27 19.09 3.46 -9.68
CA ASP A 27 19.51 4.36 -10.77
C ASP A 27 19.69 3.66 -12.13
N GLU A 28 20.11 2.40 -12.11
CA GLU A 28 20.40 1.63 -13.32
C GLU A 28 19.53 0.37 -13.40
N CYS A 29 19.26 -0.10 -14.62
CA CYS A 29 18.44 -1.30 -14.87
C CYS A 29 18.89 -2.52 -14.03
N ALA A 30 20.21 -2.72 -13.89
CA ALA A 30 20.77 -3.83 -13.12
C ALA A 30 20.45 -3.78 -11.61
N GLN A 31 20.01 -2.63 -11.12
CA GLN A 31 19.64 -2.37 -9.73
C GLN A 31 18.13 -2.11 -9.58
N ALA A 32 17.33 -2.46 -10.59
CA ALA A 32 15.89 -2.26 -10.57
C ALA A 32 15.25 -2.83 -9.30
N ILE A 33 14.47 -2.02 -8.60
CA ILE A 33 13.70 -2.45 -7.43
C ILE A 33 12.48 -3.25 -7.89
N ALA A 34 12.15 -4.35 -7.19
CA ALA A 34 10.92 -5.07 -7.47
C ALA A 34 9.69 -4.20 -7.16
N LEU A 35 8.86 -3.96 -8.16
CA LEU A 35 7.57 -3.32 -8.04
C LEU A 35 6.49 -4.39 -7.93
N SER A 36 5.66 -4.29 -6.89
CA SER A 36 4.45 -5.06 -6.75
C SER A 36 3.25 -4.18 -7.07
N ALA A 37 2.07 -4.76 -7.19
CA ALA A 37 0.85 -3.98 -7.33
C ALA A 37 0.67 -3.04 -6.11
N GLY A 38 0.08 -1.87 -6.36
CA GLY A 38 -0.05 -0.78 -5.40
C GLY A 38 0.84 0.42 -5.75
N SER A 39 0.99 1.35 -4.80
CA SER A 39 1.70 2.62 -5.00
C SER A 39 2.97 2.70 -4.15
N LEU A 40 4.04 3.26 -4.73
CA LEU A 40 5.32 3.50 -4.09
C LEU A 40 5.77 4.94 -4.30
N ALA A 41 6.46 5.51 -3.31
CA ALA A 41 7.10 6.81 -3.44
C ALA A 41 8.23 6.76 -4.48
N LEU A 42 8.31 7.81 -5.29
CA LEU A 42 9.28 8.00 -6.37
C LEU A 42 10.16 9.22 -6.06
N ASP A 43 11.48 9.10 -6.26
CA ASP A 43 12.44 10.21 -6.18
C ASP A 43 13.51 10.05 -7.27
N THR A 44 13.56 11.01 -8.19
CA THR A 44 14.52 11.05 -9.30
C THR A 44 15.59 12.12 -9.12
N THR A 45 15.58 12.88 -8.01
CA THR A 45 16.40 14.09 -7.84
C THR A 45 17.90 13.82 -7.71
N THR A 46 18.27 12.60 -7.34
CA THR A 46 19.66 12.16 -7.19
C THR A 46 20.07 11.12 -8.23
N ALA A 47 19.17 10.80 -9.16
CA ALA A 47 19.41 9.85 -10.24
C ALA A 47 20.28 10.45 -11.35
N THR A 48 20.78 9.59 -12.22
CA THR A 48 21.48 9.95 -13.45
C THR A 48 20.62 9.62 -14.67
N VAL A 49 21.02 10.13 -15.84
CA VAL A 49 20.31 9.84 -17.10
C VAL A 49 20.86 8.52 -17.65
N SER A 50 20.03 7.48 -17.73
CA SER A 50 20.46 6.21 -18.31
C SER A 50 20.81 6.37 -19.79
N ALA A 51 21.87 5.70 -20.22
CA ALA A 51 22.37 5.77 -21.60
C ALA A 51 21.41 5.16 -22.64
N THR A 52 20.45 4.35 -22.21
CA THR A 52 19.45 3.73 -23.08
C THR A 52 18.60 4.81 -23.75
N PRO A 53 18.43 4.78 -25.09
CA PRO A 53 17.55 5.71 -25.80
C PRO A 53 16.14 5.70 -25.22
N TRP A 54 15.51 6.87 -25.12
CA TRP A 54 14.17 7.01 -24.54
C TRP A 54 13.22 7.69 -25.52
N PRO A 55 12.42 6.92 -26.28
CA PRO A 55 11.66 7.44 -27.42
C PRO A 55 10.63 8.51 -27.07
N CYS A 56 10.01 8.43 -25.89
CA CYS A 56 8.96 9.36 -25.47
C CYS A 56 9.45 10.50 -24.56
N ALA A 57 10.69 10.47 -24.04
CA ALA A 57 11.13 11.43 -23.02
C ALA A 57 11.84 12.70 -23.57
N GLY A 58 11.78 12.94 -24.88
CA GLY A 58 12.54 14.03 -25.52
C GLY A 58 14.05 13.84 -25.35
N SER A 59 14.75 14.77 -24.69
CA SER A 59 16.17 14.61 -24.35
C SER A 59 16.43 13.65 -23.18
N GLY A 60 15.39 13.16 -22.50
CA GLY A 60 15.48 12.40 -21.27
C GLY A 60 15.92 13.25 -20.07
N GLY A 61 15.62 12.76 -18.88
CA GLY A 61 16.04 13.32 -17.59
C GLY A 61 16.51 12.21 -16.65
N PRO A 62 16.94 12.56 -15.42
CA PRO A 62 17.29 11.59 -14.39
C PRO A 62 16.22 10.52 -14.25
N ASP A 63 16.62 9.25 -14.23
CA ASP A 63 15.70 8.14 -14.29
C ASP A 63 16.13 6.96 -13.42
N ILE A 64 15.13 6.18 -13.05
CA ILE A 64 15.26 5.05 -12.15
C ILE A 64 14.46 3.86 -12.68
N TRP A 65 14.81 2.67 -12.18
CA TRP A 65 14.33 1.42 -12.72
C TRP A 65 13.57 0.57 -11.71
N TYR A 66 12.52 -0.09 -12.19
CA TYR A 66 11.76 -1.09 -11.47
C TYR A 66 11.65 -2.39 -12.28
N SER A 67 11.42 -3.50 -11.59
CA SER A 67 11.12 -4.79 -12.21
C SER A 67 9.80 -5.33 -11.70
N TYR A 68 8.97 -5.84 -12.59
CA TYR A 68 7.66 -6.43 -12.25
C TYR A 68 7.61 -7.87 -12.73
N LEU A 69 7.35 -8.82 -11.83
CA LEU A 69 7.10 -10.21 -12.16
C LEU A 69 5.60 -10.45 -12.29
N ALA A 70 5.13 -10.70 -13.51
CA ALA A 70 3.74 -11.02 -13.76
C ALA A 70 3.39 -12.40 -13.20
N THR A 71 2.36 -12.49 -12.36
CA THR A 71 1.91 -13.75 -11.74
C THR A 71 0.70 -14.38 -12.43
N SER A 72 0.10 -13.65 -13.38
CA SER A 72 -1.01 -14.11 -14.20
C SER A 72 -0.96 -13.44 -15.58
N ASN A 73 -1.76 -13.92 -16.52
CA ASN A 73 -1.97 -13.21 -17.78
C ASN A 73 -2.99 -12.10 -17.54
N SER A 74 -2.55 -10.85 -17.50
CA SER A 74 -3.42 -9.70 -17.24
C SER A 74 -2.96 -8.47 -18.01
N THR A 75 -3.82 -7.46 -18.10
CA THR A 75 -3.42 -6.12 -18.53
C THR A 75 -2.91 -5.39 -17.31
N ILE A 76 -1.70 -4.85 -17.39
CA ILE A 76 -1.06 -4.09 -16.32
C ILE A 76 -1.17 -2.62 -16.66
N THR A 77 -1.57 -1.80 -15.69
CA THR A 77 -1.46 -0.34 -15.77
C THR A 77 -0.31 0.12 -14.87
N VAL A 78 0.61 0.90 -15.41
CA VAL A 78 1.63 1.62 -14.63
C VAL A 78 1.37 3.11 -14.78
N SER A 79 1.36 3.84 -13.68
CA SER A 79 1.01 5.26 -13.69
C SER A 79 1.86 6.07 -12.72
N THR A 80 2.26 7.26 -13.15
CA THR A 80 2.92 8.28 -12.33
C THR A 80 2.02 9.48 -12.05
N CYS A 81 0.73 9.39 -12.36
CA CYS A 81 -0.25 10.43 -12.08
C CYS A 81 -0.21 10.87 -10.61
N GLY A 82 -0.28 12.18 -10.38
CA GLY A 82 -0.11 12.78 -9.05
C GLY A 82 1.35 13.14 -8.68
N SER A 83 2.33 12.74 -9.50
CA SER A 83 3.73 13.18 -9.33
C SER A 83 3.91 14.69 -9.56
N THR A 84 4.93 15.27 -8.93
CA THR A 84 5.12 16.74 -8.92
C THR A 84 5.92 17.30 -10.09
N PHE A 85 6.31 16.44 -11.03
CA PHE A 85 7.17 16.80 -12.16
C PHE A 85 6.66 16.17 -13.45
N ASP A 86 7.17 16.68 -14.56
CA ASP A 86 6.88 16.18 -15.91
C ASP A 86 7.56 14.82 -16.11
N THR A 87 6.78 13.74 -16.10
CA THR A 87 7.33 12.37 -16.09
C THR A 87 7.41 11.78 -17.50
N ALA A 88 8.28 10.81 -17.67
CA ALA A 88 8.23 9.84 -18.75
C ALA A 88 8.28 8.42 -18.19
N LEU A 89 7.53 7.52 -18.81
CA LEU A 89 7.46 6.09 -18.50
C LEU A 89 7.83 5.27 -19.74
N GLU A 90 8.58 4.19 -19.53
CA GLU A 90 8.82 3.18 -20.56
C GLU A 90 8.82 1.79 -19.94
N VAL A 91 8.16 0.84 -20.61
CA VAL A 91 8.11 -0.57 -20.21
C VAL A 91 8.84 -1.39 -21.25
N PHE A 92 9.68 -2.31 -20.76
CA PHE A 92 10.44 -3.25 -21.57
C PHE A 92 10.08 -4.69 -21.21
N ASP A 93 10.09 -5.55 -22.23
CA ASP A 93 10.36 -6.97 -22.03
C ASP A 93 11.86 -7.27 -22.23
N GLY A 94 12.29 -8.48 -21.88
CA GLY A 94 13.67 -8.92 -22.03
C GLY A 94 14.52 -8.74 -20.77
N THR A 95 15.76 -8.28 -20.94
CA THR A 95 16.74 -8.16 -19.85
C THR A 95 17.51 -6.84 -19.97
N CYS A 96 18.24 -6.41 -18.94
CA CYS A 96 19.09 -5.22 -19.04
C CYS A 96 20.16 -5.29 -20.15
N ALA A 97 20.49 -6.50 -20.62
CA ALA A 97 21.41 -6.68 -21.76
C ALA A 97 20.70 -6.56 -23.12
N VAL A 98 19.40 -6.83 -23.18
CA VAL A 98 18.56 -6.78 -24.39
C VAL A 98 17.20 -6.25 -23.96
N LEU A 99 17.08 -4.92 -23.96
CA LEU A 99 15.86 -4.20 -23.63
C LEU A 99 15.00 -4.08 -24.89
N ASN A 100 13.81 -4.66 -24.87
CA ASN A 100 12.84 -4.49 -25.94
C ASN A 100 11.71 -3.60 -25.44
N SER A 101 11.67 -2.36 -25.94
CA SER A 101 10.62 -1.41 -25.57
C SER A 101 9.27 -1.91 -26.09
N ILE A 102 8.30 -2.06 -25.19
CA ILE A 102 6.94 -2.52 -25.52
C ILE A 102 5.89 -1.42 -25.37
N ALA A 103 6.18 -0.39 -24.56
CA ALA A 103 5.32 0.77 -24.41
C ALA A 103 6.10 1.97 -23.83
N CYS A 104 5.73 3.19 -24.23
CA CYS A 104 6.35 4.44 -23.77
C CYS A 104 5.28 5.53 -23.73
N ASN A 105 5.29 6.38 -22.70
CA ASN A 105 4.41 7.54 -22.60
C ASN A 105 5.06 8.64 -21.75
N ASP A 106 4.90 9.91 -22.16
CA ASP A 106 5.27 11.12 -21.42
C ASP A 106 4.03 11.80 -20.83
N ASP A 107 3.02 12.13 -21.65
CA ASP A 107 1.83 12.81 -21.17
C ASP A 107 0.57 11.93 -21.24
N SER A 108 -0.15 11.82 -20.12
CA SER A 108 -1.45 11.14 -20.03
C SER A 108 -2.43 11.86 -19.10
N CYS A 109 -2.01 12.18 -17.88
CA CYS A 109 -2.85 12.79 -16.85
C CYS A 109 -2.41 14.23 -16.51
N GLY A 110 -2.18 15.02 -17.56
CA GLY A 110 -1.48 16.29 -17.48
C GLY A 110 -0.05 16.10 -17.97
N LEU A 111 0.93 16.47 -17.13
CA LEU A 111 2.37 16.28 -17.41
C LEU A 111 2.90 14.94 -16.86
N GLN A 112 2.01 14.08 -16.36
CA GLN A 112 2.40 12.77 -15.83
C GLN A 112 1.94 11.67 -16.78
N SER A 113 2.61 10.52 -16.69
CA SER A 113 2.52 9.44 -17.65
C SER A 113 1.68 8.27 -17.13
N SER A 114 1.08 7.52 -18.05
CA SER A 114 0.46 6.24 -17.76
C SER A 114 0.55 5.30 -18.96
N ILE A 115 0.83 4.02 -18.69
CA ILE A 115 0.99 2.97 -19.69
C ILE A 115 0.10 1.78 -19.33
N GLN A 116 -0.54 1.18 -20.34
CA GLN A 116 -1.14 -0.14 -20.26
C GLN A 116 -0.41 -1.13 -21.18
N PHE A 117 -0.12 -2.33 -20.69
CA PHE A 117 0.48 -3.40 -21.49
C PHE A 117 -0.04 -4.78 -21.08
N GLY A 118 -0.02 -5.72 -22.02
CA GLY A 118 -0.35 -7.11 -21.74
C GLY A 118 0.84 -7.83 -21.10
N ALA A 119 0.65 -8.36 -19.89
CA ALA A 119 1.65 -9.15 -19.19
C ALA A 119 1.37 -10.65 -19.29
N ALA A 120 2.41 -11.42 -19.59
CA ALA A 120 2.35 -12.88 -19.62
C ALA A 120 2.84 -13.46 -18.29
N SER A 121 2.05 -14.37 -17.72
CA SER A 121 2.36 -15.05 -16.46
C SER A 121 3.77 -15.65 -16.46
N GLY A 122 4.53 -15.39 -15.40
CA GLY A 122 5.90 -15.84 -15.22
C GLY A 122 6.96 -14.99 -15.93
N SER A 123 6.55 -13.94 -16.66
CA SER A 123 7.48 -13.02 -17.33
C SER A 123 7.83 -11.84 -16.43
N THR A 124 9.08 -11.38 -16.52
CA THR A 124 9.54 -10.16 -15.86
C THR A 124 9.57 -9.01 -16.84
N TYR A 125 9.04 -7.87 -16.42
CA TYR A 125 9.04 -6.61 -17.15
C TYR A 125 9.93 -5.60 -16.44
N LEU A 126 10.62 -4.77 -17.20
CA LEU A 126 11.46 -3.69 -16.67
C LEU A 126 10.75 -2.37 -16.95
N ILE A 127 10.67 -1.51 -15.94
CA ILE A 127 9.94 -0.25 -15.99
C ILE A 127 10.93 0.85 -15.69
N ARG A 128 11.11 1.77 -16.64
CA ARG A 128 11.95 2.95 -16.50
C ARG A 128 11.06 4.17 -16.24
N VAL A 129 11.41 4.95 -15.22
CA VAL A 129 10.66 6.15 -14.81
C VAL A 129 11.63 7.30 -14.58
N GLY A 130 11.30 8.48 -15.09
CA GLY A 130 12.17 9.65 -15.03
C GLY A 130 11.43 10.86 -15.57
N GLY A 131 12.16 11.91 -15.96
CA GLY A 131 11.52 13.13 -16.45
C GLY A 131 11.68 13.41 -17.94
N TYR A 132 10.66 14.05 -18.51
CA TYR A 132 10.71 14.59 -19.87
C TYR A 132 11.68 15.79 -19.95
N ASN A 133 12.51 15.83 -20.99
CA ASN A 133 13.43 16.95 -21.26
C ASN A 133 14.28 17.43 -20.06
N GLY A 134 14.73 16.52 -19.21
CA GLY A 134 15.59 16.83 -18.06
C GLY A 134 14.85 17.13 -16.75
N ALA A 135 13.52 17.08 -16.73
CA ALA A 135 12.73 17.18 -15.51
C ALA A 135 13.14 16.09 -14.49
N ASN A 136 12.93 16.38 -13.22
CA ASN A 136 13.08 15.44 -12.10
C ASN A 136 12.31 15.98 -10.90
N GLY A 137 12.08 15.12 -9.92
CA GLY A 137 11.38 15.48 -8.70
C GLY A 137 10.93 14.28 -7.89
N PHE A 138 10.07 14.57 -6.91
CA PHE A 138 9.38 13.58 -6.09
C PHE A 138 8.01 13.25 -6.69
N GLY A 139 7.51 12.06 -6.40
CA GLY A 139 6.18 11.66 -6.85
C GLY A 139 5.79 10.28 -6.35
N THR A 140 4.92 9.65 -7.12
CA THR A 140 4.43 8.29 -6.87
C THR A 140 4.44 7.50 -8.17
N ILE A 141 4.78 6.22 -8.08
CA ILE A 141 4.56 5.24 -9.13
C ILE A 141 3.54 4.23 -8.61
N SER A 142 2.53 3.92 -9.42
CA SER A 142 1.51 2.92 -9.13
C SER A 142 1.53 1.83 -10.19
N LEU A 143 1.30 0.59 -9.76
CA LEU A 143 1.11 -0.57 -10.63
C LEU A 143 -0.22 -1.24 -10.28
N ASP A 144 -1.11 -1.35 -11.25
CA ASP A 144 -2.35 -2.13 -11.16
C ASP A 144 -2.24 -3.34 -12.08
N ASP A 145 -2.37 -4.53 -11.50
CA ASP A 145 -2.37 -5.80 -12.23
C ASP A 145 -3.70 -6.57 -12.12
N GLY A 146 -4.74 -5.87 -11.67
CA GLY A 146 -6.08 -6.42 -11.41
C GLY A 146 -6.19 -7.20 -10.10
N ARG A 147 -5.09 -7.36 -9.33
CA ARG A 147 -5.17 -7.99 -8.01
C ARG A 147 -5.67 -7.00 -6.95
N PRO A 148 -6.41 -7.49 -5.94
CA PRO A 148 -6.85 -6.64 -4.83
C PRO A 148 -5.68 -5.98 -4.09
N GLN A 149 -5.78 -4.67 -3.89
CA GLN A 149 -4.81 -3.81 -3.20
C GLN A 149 -5.30 -3.47 -1.80
N LEU A 150 -4.42 -3.65 -0.81
CA LEU A 150 -4.71 -3.33 0.58
C LEU A 150 -4.80 -1.82 0.77
N ASN A 151 -5.95 -1.34 1.23
CA ASN A 151 -6.07 0.00 1.79
C ASN A 151 -5.56 -0.05 3.24
N PRO A 152 -4.40 0.57 3.55
CA PRO A 152 -3.83 0.51 4.89
C PRO A 152 -4.70 1.21 5.94
N ALA A 153 -5.64 2.08 5.53
CA ALA A 153 -6.46 2.89 6.44
C ALA A 153 -7.65 2.13 7.05
N ASN A 154 -8.25 1.20 6.31
CA ASN A 154 -9.36 0.37 6.80
C ASN A 154 -9.04 -1.13 6.81
N GLY A 155 -7.92 -1.54 6.20
CA GLY A 155 -7.51 -2.94 6.14
C GLY A 155 -8.20 -3.77 5.07
N HIS A 156 -9.12 -3.18 4.30
CA HIS A 156 -9.85 -3.83 3.22
C HIS A 156 -9.02 -3.89 1.94
N TYR A 157 -9.34 -4.83 1.05
CA TYR A 157 -8.67 -4.93 -0.25
C TYR A 157 -9.59 -4.47 -1.37
N TYR A 158 -9.04 -3.78 -2.36
CA TYR A 158 -9.81 -3.25 -3.50
C TYR A 158 -9.23 -3.69 -4.83
N ALA A 159 -10.07 -4.16 -5.74
CA ALA A 159 -9.68 -4.48 -7.11
C ALA A 159 -10.58 -3.79 -8.12
N ARG A 160 -9.97 -3.22 -9.16
CA ARG A 160 -10.69 -2.71 -10.33
C ARG A 160 -10.87 -3.84 -11.33
N VAL A 161 -12.12 -4.07 -11.75
CA VAL A 161 -12.46 -5.08 -12.74
C VAL A 161 -12.94 -4.40 -14.00
N ALA A 162 -12.12 -4.45 -15.06
CA ALA A 162 -12.51 -3.95 -16.38
C ALA A 162 -13.51 -4.90 -17.03
N SER A 163 -14.72 -4.39 -17.32
CA SER A 163 -15.79 -5.13 -17.98
C SER A 163 -16.72 -4.15 -18.67
N ALA A 164 -16.34 -3.73 -19.88
CA ALA A 164 -17.05 -2.69 -20.61
C ALA A 164 -18.52 -3.08 -20.87
N GLY A 165 -19.45 -2.20 -20.49
CA GLY A 165 -20.87 -2.38 -20.72
C GLY A 165 -21.58 -3.31 -19.73
N ILE A 166 -20.92 -3.72 -18.64
CA ILE A 166 -21.52 -4.52 -17.58
C ILE A 166 -22.61 -3.72 -16.84
N SER A 167 -23.74 -4.36 -16.55
CA SER A 167 -24.81 -3.76 -15.73
C SER A 167 -24.44 -3.79 -14.25
N TRP A 168 -24.98 -2.88 -13.44
CA TRP A 168 -24.73 -2.85 -11.99
C TRP A 168 -25.08 -4.19 -11.31
N ASP A 169 -26.20 -4.81 -11.68
CA ASP A 169 -26.63 -6.09 -11.12
C ASP A 169 -25.66 -7.24 -11.42
N GLN A 170 -25.17 -7.31 -12.65
CA GLN A 170 -24.15 -8.30 -13.03
C GLN A 170 -22.84 -8.03 -12.31
N SER A 171 -22.43 -6.76 -12.17
CA SER A 171 -21.24 -6.40 -11.40
C SER A 171 -21.35 -6.79 -9.93
N ARG A 172 -22.53 -6.61 -9.32
CA ARG A 172 -22.81 -7.09 -7.96
C ARG A 172 -22.66 -8.61 -7.85
N ALA A 173 -23.22 -9.36 -8.81
CA ALA A 173 -23.11 -10.81 -8.83
C ALA A 173 -21.67 -11.28 -9.04
N ASP A 174 -20.93 -10.65 -9.95
CA ASP A 174 -19.53 -10.99 -10.25
C ASP A 174 -18.62 -10.67 -9.06
N ALA A 175 -18.79 -9.50 -8.42
CA ALA A 175 -18.06 -9.12 -7.22
C ALA A 175 -18.29 -10.15 -6.08
N ALA A 176 -19.55 -10.57 -5.87
CA ALA A 176 -19.91 -11.59 -4.88
C ALA A 176 -19.35 -12.99 -5.17
N ALA A 177 -18.93 -13.27 -6.40
CA ALA A 177 -18.29 -14.52 -6.78
C ALA A 177 -16.76 -14.47 -6.65
N MET A 178 -16.17 -13.28 -6.49
CA MET A 178 -14.73 -13.12 -6.33
C MET A 178 -14.30 -13.45 -4.90
N THR A 179 -13.08 -14.00 -4.78
CA THR A 179 -12.46 -14.26 -3.48
C THR A 179 -11.02 -13.76 -3.45
N HIS A 180 -10.60 -13.25 -2.30
CA HIS A 180 -9.23 -12.83 -2.05
C HIS A 180 -8.80 -13.27 -0.66
N MET A 181 -7.76 -14.11 -0.56
CA MET A 181 -7.27 -14.62 0.73
C MET A 181 -8.35 -15.26 1.63
N GLY A 182 -9.40 -15.85 1.03
CA GLY A 182 -10.54 -16.43 1.75
C GLY A 182 -11.67 -15.46 2.07
N LEU A 183 -11.50 -14.17 1.80
CA LEU A 183 -12.54 -13.14 1.85
C LEU A 183 -13.41 -13.22 0.60
N THR A 184 -14.70 -12.95 0.74
CA THR A 184 -15.64 -12.84 -0.39
C THR A 184 -15.81 -11.39 -0.75
N GLY A 185 -15.78 -11.08 -2.05
CA GLY A 185 -15.91 -9.70 -2.52
C GLY A 185 -17.35 -9.18 -2.50
N HIS A 186 -17.50 -7.88 -2.60
CA HIS A 186 -18.74 -7.19 -2.94
C HIS A 186 -18.41 -5.91 -3.74
N LEU A 187 -19.41 -5.27 -4.35
CA LEU A 187 -19.15 -3.94 -4.92
C LEU A 187 -18.72 -2.98 -3.81
N ALA A 188 -17.66 -2.23 -4.07
CA ALA A 188 -17.01 -1.41 -3.07
C ALA A 188 -17.96 -0.37 -2.47
N THR A 189 -17.84 -0.17 -1.16
CA THR A 189 -18.60 0.77 -0.36
C THR A 189 -17.64 1.84 0.14
N LEU A 190 -17.91 3.10 -0.17
CA LEU A 190 -16.98 4.19 0.12
C LEU A 190 -17.58 5.06 1.22
N THR A 191 -17.16 4.84 2.45
CA THR A 191 -17.71 5.45 3.67
C THR A 191 -16.88 6.65 4.17
N SER A 192 -15.75 6.97 3.53
CA SER A 192 -14.90 8.09 3.92
C SER A 192 -14.15 8.74 2.75
N GLN A 193 -13.71 9.99 2.95
CA GLN A 193 -12.84 10.69 1.98
C GLN A 193 -11.54 9.93 1.72
N GLN A 194 -10.94 9.36 2.76
CA GLN A 194 -9.66 8.65 2.65
C GLN A 194 -9.78 7.41 1.77
N GLU A 195 -10.90 6.70 1.88
CA GLU A 195 -11.21 5.54 1.05
C GLU A 195 -11.52 5.92 -0.39
N ASN A 196 -12.28 7.02 -0.60
CA ASN A 196 -12.46 7.59 -1.93
C ASN A 196 -11.11 7.93 -2.58
N ASP A 197 -10.26 8.68 -1.89
CA ASP A 197 -8.94 9.07 -2.39
C ASP A 197 -8.08 7.82 -2.69
N PHE A 198 -8.13 6.80 -1.83
CA PHE A 198 -7.41 5.54 -2.04
C PHE A 198 -7.85 4.84 -3.32
N VAL A 199 -9.16 4.65 -3.54
CA VAL A 199 -9.65 3.89 -4.70
C VAL A 199 -9.35 4.60 -6.01
N PHE A 200 -9.39 5.94 -6.05
CA PHE A 200 -8.97 6.73 -7.21
C PHE A 200 -7.46 6.67 -7.44
N ALA A 201 -6.66 6.64 -6.38
CA ALA A 201 -5.20 6.47 -6.46
C ALA A 201 -4.75 5.11 -6.99
N LEU A 202 -5.63 4.09 -7.05
CA LEU A 202 -5.34 2.82 -7.72
C LEU A 202 -5.12 2.98 -9.24
N GLY A 203 -5.57 4.09 -9.84
CA GLY A 203 -5.45 4.34 -11.28
C GLY A 203 -6.37 3.48 -12.14
N GLY A 204 -6.10 3.40 -13.44
CA GLY A 204 -6.88 2.60 -14.39
C GLY A 204 -8.09 3.32 -15.00
N VAL A 205 -9.09 2.57 -15.45
CA VAL A 205 -10.29 3.13 -16.09
C VAL A 205 -11.19 3.82 -15.07
N ASN A 206 -11.59 5.05 -15.36
CA ASN A 206 -12.45 5.86 -14.51
C ASN A 206 -13.84 5.92 -15.14
N ASN A 207 -14.65 4.92 -14.81
CA ASN A 207 -16.10 4.87 -14.94
C ASN A 207 -16.54 3.50 -14.40
N LEU A 208 -16.69 3.36 -13.09
CA LEU A 208 -16.84 2.05 -12.43
C LEU A 208 -18.08 1.98 -11.54
N TRP A 209 -18.84 0.90 -11.63
CA TRP A 209 -19.87 0.63 -10.63
C TRP A 209 -19.28 0.46 -9.23
N ILE A 210 -19.93 1.06 -8.25
CA ILE A 210 -19.70 0.84 -6.82
C ILE A 210 -21.02 0.45 -6.12
N GLY A 211 -20.94 0.06 -4.85
CA GLY A 211 -22.02 -0.62 -4.13
C GLY A 211 -23.18 0.25 -3.69
N GLY A 212 -23.25 1.52 -4.12
CA GLY A 212 -24.34 2.43 -3.77
C GLY A 212 -25.53 2.22 -4.71
N PHE A 213 -26.74 2.22 -4.16
CA PHE A 213 -27.97 2.15 -4.95
C PHE A 213 -29.12 2.89 -4.24
N GLN A 214 -30.12 3.36 -4.98
CA GLN A 214 -31.38 3.82 -4.43
C GLN A 214 -32.32 2.64 -4.17
N ASN A 215 -32.71 2.47 -2.92
CA ASN A 215 -33.70 1.49 -2.54
C ASN A 215 -35.10 2.03 -2.83
N THR A 216 -35.61 1.77 -4.03
CA THR A 216 -36.94 2.21 -4.50
C THR A 216 -38.11 1.67 -3.67
N ALA A 217 -37.88 0.65 -2.83
CA ALA A 217 -38.87 0.13 -1.88
C ALA A 217 -38.83 0.82 -0.51
N SER A 218 -37.81 1.65 -0.25
CA SER A 218 -37.64 2.35 1.01
C SER A 218 -38.61 3.52 1.16
N ALA A 219 -39.05 3.78 2.39
CA ALA A 219 -39.90 4.93 2.69
C ALA A 219 -39.16 6.27 2.49
N SER A 220 -37.82 6.25 2.46
CA SER A 220 -36.98 7.42 2.20
C SER A 220 -36.67 7.64 0.72
N TYR A 221 -37.11 6.74 -0.17
CA TYR A 221 -36.90 6.89 -1.62
C TYR A 221 -37.58 8.16 -2.14
N ALA A 222 -36.78 9.02 -2.77
CA ALA A 222 -37.26 10.25 -3.39
C ALA A 222 -36.23 10.78 -4.39
N GLU A 223 -36.62 10.89 -5.65
CA GLU A 223 -35.75 11.42 -6.69
C GLU A 223 -35.42 12.92 -6.47
N PRO A 224 -34.17 13.36 -6.73
CA PRO A 224 -33.05 12.54 -7.23
C PRO A 224 -32.14 11.96 -6.13
N ALA A 225 -32.36 12.26 -4.84
CA ALA A 225 -31.33 12.08 -3.80
C ALA A 225 -31.74 11.25 -2.56
N GLY A 226 -32.97 10.77 -2.51
CA GLY A 226 -33.53 10.06 -1.37
C GLY A 226 -33.44 8.55 -1.52
N GLY A 227 -33.07 7.85 -0.45
CA GLY A 227 -33.10 6.39 -0.40
C GLY A 227 -31.80 5.70 -0.84
N TRP A 228 -30.68 6.44 -0.93
CA TRP A 228 -29.36 5.85 -1.15
C TRP A 228 -28.94 4.95 0.02
N GLU A 229 -28.50 3.74 -0.32
CA GLU A 229 -28.05 2.69 0.59
C GLU A 229 -26.78 2.03 0.03
N TRP A 230 -25.91 1.54 0.93
CA TRP A 230 -24.82 0.64 0.56
C TRP A 230 -25.30 -0.81 0.55
N ILE A 231 -24.83 -1.63 -0.39
CA ILE A 231 -25.17 -3.07 -0.43
C ILE A 231 -24.74 -3.86 0.80
N THR A 232 -23.79 -3.35 1.59
CA THR A 232 -23.33 -3.90 2.87
C THR A 232 -24.27 -3.58 4.03
N GLY A 233 -25.18 -2.60 3.85
CA GLY A 233 -26.03 -2.06 4.90
C GLY A 233 -25.36 -1.02 5.80
N GLU A 234 -24.14 -0.61 5.47
CA GLU A 234 -23.45 0.48 6.18
C GLU A 234 -24.19 1.82 6.04
N PRO A 235 -24.05 2.74 7.01
CA PRO A 235 -24.67 4.05 6.91
C PRO A 235 -24.17 4.86 5.71
N PHE A 236 -25.08 5.34 4.86
CA PHE A 236 -24.77 6.25 3.75
C PHE A 236 -24.59 7.69 4.27
N VAL A 237 -23.45 7.97 4.91
CA VAL A 237 -23.16 9.26 5.57
C VAL A 237 -22.08 10.09 4.88
N TYR A 238 -21.23 9.45 4.07
CA TYR A 238 -20.25 10.10 3.21
C TYR A 238 -20.74 10.05 1.77
N ALA A 239 -20.62 11.17 1.07
CA ALA A 239 -20.93 11.25 -0.34
C ALA A 239 -19.99 12.19 -1.06
N ASN A 240 -19.58 11.82 -2.27
CA ASN A 240 -18.66 12.59 -3.09
C ASN A 240 -19.22 12.86 -4.48
N TRP A 241 -20.49 13.26 -4.52
CA TRP A 241 -21.21 13.59 -5.74
C TRP A 241 -20.48 14.65 -6.57
N LEU A 242 -20.44 14.44 -7.89
CA LEU A 242 -20.10 15.48 -8.84
C LEU A 242 -21.07 16.67 -8.65
N PRO A 243 -20.63 17.94 -8.79
CA PRO A 243 -21.53 19.08 -8.65
C PRO A 243 -22.70 19.01 -9.64
N GLY A 244 -23.91 18.86 -9.10
CA GLY A 244 -25.12 18.65 -9.89
C GLY A 244 -25.77 17.29 -9.63
N GLU A 245 -25.02 16.34 -9.07
CA GLU A 245 -25.45 14.98 -8.76
C GLU A 245 -25.93 14.81 -7.31
N PRO A 246 -26.79 13.81 -7.04
CA PRO A 246 -27.47 12.96 -8.02
C PRO A 246 -28.57 13.73 -8.78
N ASN A 247 -28.78 13.42 -10.05
CA ASN A 247 -29.64 14.21 -10.93
C ASN A 247 -30.78 13.44 -11.62
N ASN A 248 -30.72 12.12 -11.69
CA ASN A 248 -31.68 11.25 -12.38
C ASN A 248 -32.07 11.74 -13.80
N SER A 249 -31.07 12.09 -14.61
CA SER A 249 -31.19 12.65 -15.95
C SER A 249 -30.71 11.71 -17.06
N GLY A 250 -30.30 10.49 -16.71
CA GLY A 250 -29.79 9.47 -17.61
C GLY A 250 -30.69 9.14 -18.80
N ALA A 251 -30.07 8.82 -19.93
CA ALA A 251 -30.80 8.53 -21.17
C ALA A 251 -31.45 7.12 -21.18
N PHE A 252 -31.13 6.28 -20.19
CA PHE A 252 -31.40 4.84 -20.20
C PHE A 252 -32.35 4.35 -19.11
N GLY A 253 -32.96 5.25 -18.34
CA GLY A 253 -33.91 4.90 -17.28
C GLY A 253 -33.70 5.76 -16.04
N ALA A 254 -34.26 5.30 -14.91
CA ALA A 254 -33.96 5.91 -13.62
C ALA A 254 -32.50 5.61 -13.22
N GLU A 255 -31.81 6.60 -12.70
CA GLU A 255 -30.42 6.52 -12.25
C GLU A 255 -30.34 6.10 -10.78
N ASP A 256 -30.68 4.84 -10.52
CA ASP A 256 -30.75 4.29 -9.16
C ASP A 256 -29.42 3.68 -8.68
N TYR A 257 -28.29 3.86 -9.38
CA TYR A 257 -27.04 3.15 -9.09
C TYR A 257 -25.83 4.09 -9.05
N LEU A 258 -24.91 3.84 -8.12
CA LEU A 258 -23.77 4.71 -7.89
C LEU A 258 -22.57 4.31 -8.77
N GLU A 259 -22.02 5.30 -9.46
CA GLU A 259 -20.87 5.18 -10.34
C GLU A 259 -19.72 6.07 -9.87
N LEU A 260 -18.52 5.51 -9.85
CA LEU A 260 -17.28 6.24 -9.66
C LEU A 260 -16.87 6.89 -10.98
N LEU A 261 -16.80 8.23 -11.00
CA LEU A 261 -16.56 9.04 -12.19
C LEU A 261 -15.46 10.08 -11.94
N GLN A 262 -14.39 10.01 -12.73
CA GLN A 262 -13.41 11.09 -12.78
C GLN A 262 -13.79 12.09 -13.87
N SER A 263 -14.13 13.32 -13.46
CA SER A 263 -14.57 14.36 -14.39
C SER A 263 -13.51 15.44 -14.56
N ALA A 264 -13.23 15.81 -15.82
CA ALA A 264 -12.27 16.85 -16.15
C ALA A 264 -12.67 18.18 -15.48
N GLY A 265 -11.80 18.70 -14.60
CA GLY A 265 -12.02 19.95 -13.86
C GLY A 265 -12.80 19.83 -12.56
N PHE A 266 -13.34 18.65 -12.23
CA PHE A 266 -14.05 18.37 -10.97
C PHE A 266 -13.40 17.28 -10.12
N GLY A 267 -12.50 16.49 -10.71
CA GLY A 267 -11.67 15.52 -9.99
C GLY A 267 -12.38 14.20 -9.78
N ASP A 268 -12.08 13.61 -8.64
CA ASP A 268 -12.49 12.27 -8.22
C ASP A 268 -13.88 12.35 -7.59
N THR A 269 -14.93 12.02 -8.34
CA THR A 269 -16.34 12.28 -7.96
C THR A 269 -17.24 11.08 -8.25
N TRP A 270 -18.50 11.15 -7.84
CA TRP A 270 -19.52 10.13 -8.11
C TRP A 270 -20.64 10.66 -9.00
N ASN A 271 -21.26 9.75 -9.74
CA ASN A 271 -22.46 9.97 -10.54
C ASN A 271 -23.54 8.97 -10.13
N ASP A 272 -24.81 9.34 -10.24
CA ASP A 272 -25.89 8.36 -10.31
C ASP A 272 -26.10 7.96 -11.77
N ALA A 273 -26.29 6.68 -12.02
CA ALA A 273 -26.41 6.17 -13.37
C ALA A 273 -27.46 5.07 -13.47
N ALA A 274 -28.04 4.94 -14.65
CA ALA A 274 -29.01 3.92 -14.98
C ALA A 274 -28.31 2.56 -15.12
N GLN A 275 -29.05 1.48 -14.84
CA GLN A 275 -28.52 0.11 -14.79
C GLN A 275 -27.64 -0.30 -15.98
N MET A 276 -27.88 0.28 -17.16
CA MET A 276 -27.25 -0.05 -18.43
C MET A 276 -26.42 1.10 -19.01
N GLU A 277 -26.06 2.14 -18.24
CA GLU A 277 -25.34 3.33 -18.72
C GLU A 277 -23.87 3.09 -19.13
N HIS A 278 -23.50 1.80 -19.23
CA HIS A 278 -22.28 1.27 -19.85
C HIS A 278 -20.96 1.73 -19.22
N PRO A 279 -20.71 1.46 -17.92
CA PRO A 279 -19.40 1.73 -17.35
C PRO A 279 -18.29 0.87 -17.95
N ALA A 280 -17.07 1.29 -17.68
CA ALA A 280 -15.86 0.58 -18.04
C ALA A 280 -15.65 -0.70 -17.20
N GLY A 281 -16.40 -0.87 -16.10
CA GLY A 281 -16.27 -2.00 -15.20
C GLY A 281 -16.89 -1.76 -13.82
N PHE A 282 -16.32 -2.37 -12.80
CA PHE A 282 -16.73 -2.21 -11.41
C PHE A 282 -15.55 -2.28 -10.43
N LEU A 283 -15.73 -1.71 -9.25
CA LEU A 283 -14.78 -1.79 -8.15
C LEU A 283 -15.26 -2.82 -7.13
N VAL A 284 -14.38 -3.74 -6.77
CA VAL A 284 -14.65 -4.79 -5.77
C VAL A 284 -13.90 -4.47 -4.51
N GLU A 285 -14.57 -4.62 -3.39
CA GLU A 285 -13.99 -4.58 -2.04
C GLU A 285 -14.04 -5.96 -1.41
N PHE A 286 -13.02 -6.27 -0.63
CA PHE A 286 -12.94 -7.45 0.21
C PHE A 286 -12.72 -6.97 1.64
N ASP A 287 -13.79 -7.00 2.43
CA ASP A 287 -13.77 -6.69 3.86
C ASP A 287 -12.75 -7.58 4.56
N SER A 288 -11.69 -6.96 5.04
CA SER A 288 -10.68 -7.58 5.87
C SER A 288 -10.68 -6.89 7.21
N ASP A 289 -10.79 -7.69 8.27
CA ASP A 289 -10.61 -7.24 9.65
C ASP A 289 -9.14 -6.86 9.95
N SER A 290 -8.22 -6.99 8.98
CA SER A 290 -6.77 -6.80 9.17
C SER A 290 -6.28 -5.40 8.81
N LEU A 291 -6.00 -4.56 9.80
CA LEU A 291 -5.44 -3.21 9.68
C LEU A 291 -3.93 -3.20 9.37
N GLY A 292 -3.50 -2.19 8.60
CA GLY A 292 -2.10 -1.82 8.39
C GLY A 292 -1.34 -2.67 7.37
N THR A 293 -0.02 -2.49 7.28
CA THR A 293 0.82 -3.15 6.28
C THR A 293 1.94 -3.98 6.91
N ASN A 294 1.98 -5.28 6.60
CA ASN A 294 3.11 -6.12 6.98
C ASN A 294 4.38 -5.72 6.21
N TYR A 295 5.50 -5.66 6.91
CA TYR A 295 6.80 -5.34 6.34
C TYR A 295 7.88 -6.18 7.03
N CYS A 296 9.07 -6.24 6.41
CA CYS A 296 10.23 -6.97 6.91
C CYS A 296 10.03 -8.51 6.96
N MET A 297 11.08 -9.27 6.63
CA MET A 297 10.98 -10.73 6.55
C MET A 297 11.24 -11.39 7.91
N ALA A 298 10.26 -12.16 8.37
CA ALA A 298 10.42 -13.09 9.49
C ALA A 298 11.26 -14.32 9.09
N ASN A 299 11.94 -14.90 10.08
CA ASN A 299 12.58 -16.20 9.90
C ASN A 299 11.61 -17.33 10.28
N VAL A 300 11.84 -18.50 9.70
CA VAL A 300 11.10 -19.72 10.05
C VAL A 300 11.31 -20.05 11.53
N ASN A 301 10.23 -20.35 12.25
CA ASN A 301 10.25 -20.78 13.64
C ASN A 301 10.21 -22.31 13.78
N SER A 302 10.24 -22.84 15.02
CA SER A 302 10.26 -24.30 15.27
C SER A 302 9.10 -25.10 14.66
N THR A 303 8.01 -24.45 14.27
CA THR A 303 6.88 -25.12 13.60
C THR A 303 7.12 -25.35 12.10
N GLY A 304 8.12 -24.70 11.51
CA GLY A 304 8.33 -24.66 10.06
C GLY A 304 7.60 -23.52 9.36
N ALA A 305 6.77 -22.74 10.07
CA ALA A 305 6.12 -21.54 9.57
C ALA A 305 6.90 -20.26 9.90
N ILE A 306 6.52 -19.14 9.29
CA ILE A 306 6.99 -17.80 9.68
C ILE A 306 5.94 -17.15 10.57
N GLY A 307 6.34 -16.53 11.68
CA GLY A 307 5.37 -15.83 12.53
C GLY A 307 4.81 -14.61 11.80
N ARG A 308 3.50 -14.37 11.91
CA ARG A 308 2.81 -13.27 11.22
C ARG A 308 2.14 -12.32 12.19
N MET A 309 2.21 -11.04 11.90
CA MET A 309 1.44 -9.98 12.52
C MET A 309 0.17 -9.70 11.72
N SER A 310 -0.89 -9.33 12.42
CA SER A 310 -2.05 -8.61 11.89
C SER A 310 -2.61 -7.72 13.01
N ALA A 311 -3.56 -6.86 12.68
CA ALA A 311 -4.28 -6.08 13.68
C ALA A 311 -5.74 -5.93 13.26
N SER A 312 -6.66 -5.69 14.20
CA SER A 312 -8.06 -5.40 13.90
C SER A 312 -8.59 -4.24 14.74
N GLY A 313 -9.77 -3.73 14.37
CA GLY A 313 -10.43 -2.60 15.03
C GLY A 313 -10.42 -1.33 14.17
N SER A 314 -9.92 -0.21 14.69
CA SER A 314 -9.96 1.11 14.07
C SER A 314 -8.60 1.82 14.11
N LEU A 315 -8.18 2.41 12.98
CA LEU A 315 -7.02 3.30 12.90
C LEU A 315 -7.29 4.74 13.33
N THR A 316 -8.54 5.12 13.60
CA THR A 316 -8.84 6.40 14.24
C THR A 316 -8.34 6.40 15.69
N ALA A 317 -7.36 7.24 16.00
CA ALA A 317 -6.64 7.19 17.28
C ALA A 317 -7.57 7.40 18.49
N SER A 318 -8.60 8.24 18.34
CA SER A 318 -9.58 8.53 19.39
C SER A 318 -10.53 7.37 19.69
N ASN A 319 -10.72 6.43 18.76
CA ASN A 319 -11.53 5.23 18.98
C ASN A 319 -10.86 4.27 19.98
N ASN A 320 -9.53 4.30 20.07
CA ASN A 320 -8.74 3.48 20.99
C ASN A 320 -9.11 1.98 20.92
N ASP A 321 -9.31 1.49 19.71
CA ASP A 321 -9.82 0.15 19.43
C ASP A 321 -8.86 -0.54 18.45
N VAL A 322 -7.71 -0.99 18.93
CA VAL A 322 -6.79 -1.79 18.13
C VAL A 322 -6.47 -3.07 18.88
N THR A 323 -6.64 -4.21 18.22
CA THR A 323 -6.18 -5.51 18.69
C THR A 323 -5.04 -5.98 17.81
N LEU A 324 -3.86 -6.20 18.39
CA LEU A 324 -2.73 -6.82 17.69
C LEU A 324 -2.85 -8.34 17.78
N THR A 325 -2.63 -9.00 16.66
CA THR A 325 -2.62 -10.46 16.56
C THR A 325 -1.26 -10.92 16.04
N ALA A 326 -0.71 -11.95 16.68
CA ALA A 326 0.45 -12.68 16.18
C ALA A 326 0.08 -14.15 16.01
N SER A 327 0.19 -14.68 14.80
CA SER A 327 -0.19 -16.04 14.44
C SER A 327 1.00 -16.83 13.86
N GLU A 328 0.78 -18.13 13.60
CA GLU A 328 1.79 -19.05 13.07
C GLU A 328 3.06 -19.16 13.97
N ILE A 329 2.92 -18.89 15.28
CA ILE A 329 3.99 -19.04 16.27
C ILE A 329 3.89 -20.38 17.02
N PRO A 330 4.96 -20.87 17.67
CA PRO A 330 4.93 -22.12 18.40
C PRO A 330 3.81 -22.15 19.44
N ARG A 331 3.06 -23.25 19.48
CA ARG A 331 1.96 -23.45 20.44
C ARG A 331 2.47 -23.46 21.87
N LEU A 332 1.62 -23.02 22.80
CA LEU A 332 1.89 -22.95 24.23
C LEU A 332 3.14 -22.13 24.59
N SER A 333 3.56 -21.23 23.69
CA SER A 333 4.75 -20.41 23.84
C SER A 333 4.40 -19.03 24.38
N PHE A 334 5.28 -18.48 25.21
CA PHE A 334 5.11 -17.12 25.71
C PHE A 334 5.72 -16.10 24.76
N GLY A 335 5.00 -14.99 24.57
CA GLY A 335 5.45 -13.84 23.77
C GLY A 335 4.88 -12.53 24.28
N PHE A 336 5.41 -11.44 23.74
CA PHE A 336 4.90 -10.09 23.98
C PHE A 336 5.16 -9.21 22.76
N PHE A 337 4.29 -8.23 22.54
CA PHE A 337 4.44 -7.27 21.45
C PHE A 337 5.46 -6.18 21.81
N ILE A 338 6.14 -5.69 20.80
CA ILE A 338 7.05 -4.55 20.83
C ILE A 338 6.61 -3.51 19.80
N THR A 339 6.95 -2.25 20.04
CA THR A 339 6.54 -1.14 19.17
C THR A 339 7.61 -0.06 19.06
N SER A 340 7.66 0.63 17.92
CA SER A 340 8.52 1.79 17.69
C SER A 340 7.90 2.73 16.65
N THR A 341 8.39 3.95 16.55
CA THR A 341 8.14 4.86 15.40
C THR A 341 9.18 4.70 14.29
N VAL A 342 10.21 3.89 14.52
CA VAL A 342 11.33 3.72 13.60
C VAL A 342 11.39 2.26 13.17
N GLU A 343 11.09 2.04 11.90
CA GLU A 343 11.32 0.76 11.22
C GLU A 343 12.82 0.53 11.03
N GLY A 344 13.24 -0.72 10.99
CA GLY A 344 14.60 -1.07 10.60
C GLY A 344 14.81 -2.56 10.58
N PHE A 345 16.06 -3.00 10.49
CA PHE A 345 16.37 -4.43 10.39
C PHE A 345 17.62 -4.78 11.17
N VAL A 346 17.48 -5.67 12.15
CA VAL A 346 18.59 -6.28 12.86
C VAL A 346 18.44 -7.79 12.76
N MET A 347 19.41 -8.42 12.09
CA MET A 347 19.46 -9.87 11.97
C MET A 347 19.87 -10.49 13.31
N ASN A 348 19.09 -11.47 13.77
CA ASN A 348 19.41 -12.33 14.93
C ASN A 348 19.87 -11.58 16.20
N PRO A 349 19.13 -10.55 16.67
CA PRO A 349 19.56 -9.74 17.80
C PRO A 349 19.59 -10.55 19.09
N GLY A 350 20.63 -10.34 19.90
CA GLY A 350 20.74 -10.96 21.23
C GLY A 350 20.74 -12.49 21.22
N GLY A 351 21.16 -13.12 20.12
CA GLY A 351 21.15 -14.58 19.96
C GLY A 351 19.79 -15.16 19.59
N SER A 352 18.82 -14.32 19.21
CA SER A 352 17.54 -14.75 18.62
C SER A 352 17.76 -15.46 17.29
N SER A 353 16.93 -16.45 16.97
CA SER A 353 16.84 -17.06 15.64
C SER A 353 16.03 -16.21 14.66
N GLY A 354 15.31 -15.19 15.13
CA GLY A 354 14.51 -14.27 14.31
C GLY A 354 15.21 -12.97 13.95
N ASN A 355 14.55 -12.15 13.14
CA ASN A 355 15.00 -10.79 12.79
C ASN A 355 14.12 -9.74 13.47
N LEU A 356 14.74 -8.70 14.02
CA LEU A 356 14.02 -7.56 14.60
C LEU A 356 13.78 -6.49 13.54
N CYS A 357 12.52 -6.10 13.37
CA CYS A 357 12.07 -5.17 12.34
C CYS A 357 11.91 -3.71 12.84
N LEU A 358 12.40 -3.43 14.07
CA LEU A 358 12.27 -2.14 14.75
C LEU A 358 13.63 -1.61 15.18
N LEU A 359 13.79 -0.28 15.13
CA LEU A 359 14.95 0.45 15.66
C LEU A 359 14.51 1.57 16.60
N GLY A 360 15.46 2.36 17.08
CA GLY A 360 15.19 3.52 17.92
C GLY A 360 14.68 3.16 19.31
N ALA A 361 13.69 3.92 19.78
CA ALA A 361 13.13 3.77 21.12
C ALA A 361 12.04 2.69 21.16
N ILE A 362 12.45 1.43 21.30
CA ILE A 362 11.54 0.27 21.25
C ILE A 362 10.79 0.09 22.59
N GLY A 363 9.49 0.30 22.55
CA GLY A 363 8.56 -0.02 23.63
C GLY A 363 8.24 -1.51 23.72
N ARG A 364 7.83 -1.97 24.91
CA ARG A 364 7.47 -3.37 25.17
C ARG A 364 6.15 -3.45 25.93
N TYR A 365 5.20 -4.21 25.41
CA TYR A 365 3.95 -4.52 26.09
C TYR A 365 4.18 -5.65 27.10
N VAL A 366 4.70 -5.33 28.28
CA VAL A 366 5.05 -6.30 29.33
C VAL A 366 4.38 -6.01 30.68
N GLY A 367 3.36 -5.15 30.68
CA GLY A 367 2.49 -4.92 31.84
C GLY A 367 1.61 -6.13 32.18
N PRO A 368 0.79 -6.02 33.24
CA PRO A 368 -0.14 -7.07 33.64
C PRO A 368 -1.02 -7.52 32.47
N GLY A 369 -0.99 -8.82 32.14
CA GLY A 369 -1.77 -9.38 31.03
C GLY A 369 -1.24 -9.09 29.63
N GLN A 370 -0.05 -8.49 29.47
CA GLN A 370 0.52 -8.20 28.14
C GLN A 370 1.57 -9.22 27.69
N ILE A 371 2.13 -9.99 28.62
CA ILE A 371 2.86 -11.22 28.31
C ILE A 371 1.85 -12.34 28.23
N GLN A 372 1.67 -12.90 27.04
CA GLN A 372 0.61 -13.84 26.72
C GLN A 372 1.18 -15.20 26.31
N ASN A 373 0.36 -16.24 26.43
CA ASN A 373 0.66 -17.58 25.94
C ASN A 373 -0.10 -17.83 24.63
N SER A 374 0.57 -18.36 23.61
CA SER A 374 0.02 -18.59 22.28
C SER A 374 -1.05 -19.69 22.20
N GLY A 375 -1.28 -20.40 23.31
CA GLY A 375 -2.31 -21.43 23.40
C GLY A 375 -2.10 -22.56 22.39
N VAL A 376 -3.17 -23.32 22.16
CA VAL A 376 -3.15 -24.44 21.21
C VAL A 376 -3.27 -23.99 19.75
N ALA A 377 -3.72 -22.77 19.51
CA ALA A 377 -3.80 -22.17 18.18
C ALA A 377 -2.44 -21.74 17.65
N GLY A 378 -1.48 -21.42 18.54
CA GLY A 378 -0.23 -20.78 18.13
C GLY A 378 -0.45 -19.31 17.79
N GLU A 379 -1.28 -18.64 18.59
CA GLU A 379 -1.73 -17.26 18.34
C GLU A 379 -1.80 -16.46 19.64
N ILE A 380 -1.36 -15.21 19.61
CA ILE A 380 -1.50 -14.24 20.70
C ILE A 380 -2.31 -13.05 20.18
N ASN A 381 -3.38 -12.70 20.90
CA ASN A 381 -4.18 -11.50 20.67
C ASN A 381 -4.01 -10.52 21.84
N LEU A 382 -3.77 -9.25 21.56
CA LEU A 382 -3.65 -8.20 22.57
C LEU A 382 -4.37 -6.92 22.12
N PRO A 383 -5.53 -6.60 22.72
CA PRO A 383 -6.08 -5.24 22.67
C PRO A 383 -5.09 -4.26 23.29
N ILE A 384 -4.68 -3.26 22.53
CA ILE A 384 -3.73 -2.23 22.97
C ILE A 384 -4.44 -0.93 23.34
N ASN A 385 -3.92 -0.25 24.35
CA ASN A 385 -4.38 1.09 24.72
C ASN A 385 -3.48 2.13 24.05
N LEU A 386 -4.00 2.78 23.01
CA LEU A 386 -3.33 3.83 22.25
C LEU A 386 -2.94 5.03 23.12
N ALA A 387 -3.68 5.31 24.20
CA ALA A 387 -3.32 6.36 25.16
C ALA A 387 -2.13 5.98 26.06
N GLN A 388 -1.77 4.69 26.13
CA GLN A 388 -0.70 4.14 26.96
C GLN A 388 0.26 3.28 26.14
N THR A 389 0.71 3.78 25.00
CA THR A 389 1.68 3.09 24.16
C THR A 389 3.07 3.14 24.80
N PRO A 390 3.72 1.99 25.05
CA PRO A 390 4.99 1.95 25.77
C PRO A 390 6.14 2.50 24.93
N THR A 391 7.11 3.10 25.62
CA THR A 391 8.44 3.47 25.12
C THR A 391 9.47 3.06 26.20
N PRO A 392 10.79 3.07 25.92
CA PRO A 392 11.80 2.79 26.93
C PRO A 392 11.77 3.71 28.16
N THR A 393 11.21 4.93 28.03
CA THR A 393 11.24 5.97 29.08
C THR A 393 9.87 6.24 29.70
N GLY A 394 8.81 5.56 29.26
CA GLY A 394 7.45 5.78 29.77
C GLY A 394 6.38 5.49 28.73
N PHE A 395 5.15 5.93 28.98
CA PHE A 395 4.04 5.79 28.05
C PHE A 395 3.81 7.08 27.27
N VAL A 396 3.40 6.94 26.02
CA VAL A 396 2.95 8.03 25.15
C VAL A 396 1.57 7.71 24.59
N SER A 397 0.83 8.75 24.21
CA SER A 397 -0.41 8.58 23.46
C SER A 397 -0.13 8.61 21.96
N VAL A 398 -0.80 7.75 21.21
CA VAL A 398 -0.84 7.80 19.75
C VAL A 398 -1.83 8.88 19.33
N LEU A 399 -1.44 9.71 18.37
CA LEU A 399 -2.26 10.79 17.84
C LEU A 399 -2.61 10.55 16.36
N ALA A 400 -3.63 11.25 15.86
CA ALA A 400 -3.90 11.31 14.42
C ALA A 400 -2.65 11.76 13.65
N GLY A 401 -2.33 11.06 12.56
CA GLY A 401 -1.12 11.26 11.76
C GLY A 401 0.11 10.47 12.26
N ASP A 402 0.08 9.89 13.46
CA ASP A 402 1.19 9.05 13.93
C ASP A 402 1.28 7.77 13.09
N THR A 403 2.51 7.38 12.78
CA THR A 403 2.80 6.03 12.28
C THR A 403 3.56 5.24 13.35
N ARG A 404 3.08 4.03 13.65
CA ARG A 404 3.69 3.10 14.60
C ARG A 404 3.91 1.75 13.95
N SER A 405 5.01 1.11 14.30
CA SER A 405 5.34 -0.22 13.83
C SER A 405 5.39 -1.19 15.00
N PHE A 406 4.92 -2.41 14.77
CA PHE A 406 4.74 -3.45 15.77
C PHE A 406 5.38 -4.75 15.33
N GLN A 407 5.81 -5.56 16.29
CA GLN A 407 6.30 -6.91 16.06
C GLN A 407 6.06 -7.73 17.33
N LEU A 408 5.93 -9.05 17.25
CA LEU A 408 5.90 -9.91 18.42
C LEU A 408 7.24 -10.64 18.57
N TRP A 409 7.81 -10.55 19.78
CA TRP A 409 8.87 -11.45 20.23
C TRP A 409 8.23 -12.66 20.91
N HIS A 410 8.70 -13.87 20.59
CA HIS A 410 8.25 -15.08 21.27
C HIS A 410 9.38 -16.06 21.58
N ARG A 411 9.14 -16.91 22.58
CA ARG A 411 9.99 -18.07 22.83
C ARG A 411 9.89 -19.07 21.68
N ASP A 412 11.00 -19.70 21.37
CA ASP A 412 11.09 -20.67 20.29
C ASP A 412 12.17 -21.73 20.62
N SER A 413 12.36 -22.71 19.74
CA SER A 413 13.45 -23.68 19.85
C SER A 413 14.09 -23.98 18.49
N SER A 414 15.40 -24.19 18.44
CA SER A 414 16.09 -24.62 17.22
C SER A 414 16.91 -25.87 17.54
N GLY A 415 16.64 -26.97 16.84
CA GLY A 415 17.29 -28.26 17.11
C GLY A 415 17.16 -28.75 18.56
N GLY A 416 16.03 -28.45 19.22
CA GLY A 416 15.78 -28.79 20.62
C GLY A 416 16.46 -27.86 21.65
N THR A 417 17.19 -26.83 21.19
CA THR A 417 17.80 -25.83 22.07
C THR A 417 16.88 -24.61 22.20
N PRO A 418 16.61 -24.10 23.42
CA PRO A 418 15.81 -22.89 23.60
C PRO A 418 16.40 -21.68 22.90
N THR A 419 15.58 -20.94 22.17
CA THR A 419 15.91 -19.68 21.52
C THR A 419 14.72 -18.71 21.62
N SER A 420 14.76 -17.64 20.86
CA SER A 420 13.61 -16.80 20.58
C SER A 420 13.49 -16.54 19.09
N ASN A 421 12.33 -16.07 18.67
CA ASN A 421 12.09 -15.67 17.31
C ASN A 421 11.14 -14.46 17.29
N PHE A 422 10.96 -13.90 16.10
CA PHE A 422 10.10 -12.76 15.86
C PHE A 422 9.14 -13.06 14.71
N THR A 423 7.96 -12.46 14.76
CA THR A 423 7.06 -12.36 13.60
C THR A 423 7.63 -11.40 12.55
N ASP A 424 6.92 -11.19 11.44
CA ASP A 424 7.16 -10.01 10.59
C ASP A 424 6.76 -8.73 11.33
N GLY A 425 7.08 -7.58 10.74
CA GLY A 425 6.68 -6.27 11.26
C GLY A 425 5.31 -5.87 10.72
N LEU A 426 4.56 -5.07 11.48
CA LEU A 426 3.29 -4.48 11.05
C LEU A 426 3.32 -2.97 11.26
N ARG A 427 3.10 -2.20 10.20
CA ARG A 427 2.99 -0.74 10.25
C ARG A 427 1.52 -0.32 10.29
N LEU A 428 1.16 0.51 11.27
CA LEU A 428 -0.13 1.17 11.37
C LEU A 428 0.06 2.69 11.27
N THR A 429 -0.73 3.35 10.43
CA THR A 429 -0.80 4.81 10.33
C THR A 429 -2.17 5.26 10.81
N PHE A 430 -2.19 6.06 11.89
CA PHE A 430 -3.41 6.45 12.57
C PHE A 430 -3.99 7.73 11.98
N ASN A 431 -5.31 7.83 11.92
CA ASN A 431 -6.05 9.00 11.43
C ASN A 431 -6.86 9.72 12.51
#